data_AF-A0A943F9W1-F1
#
_entry.id   AF-A0A943F9W1-F1
#
_cell.length_a   1.000
_cell.length_b   1.000
_cell.length_c   1.000
_cell.angle_alpha   90.00
_cell.angle_beta   90.00
_cell.angle_gamma   90.00
#
_symmetry.space_group_name_H-M   'P 1'
#
loop_
_entity.id
_entity.type
_entity.pdbx_description
1 polymer ?
#
loop_
_entity_poly.entity_id
_entity_poly.type
_entity_poly.pdbx_seq_one_letter_code
_entity_poly.pdbx_strand_id
1 'polypeptide(L)'
;MTIGQTIAAERRKLGLSQEQLGEKMGVTRQSISKWESDAALPELEKLIALSRLFRMPVGQLLGIEEPAAPETESAPAPEPAEVQQLAERIAGEYLRQQPKPRRWPRWVSLALIIGLGLGLWQTSQRLSNLEQNYWSLQSSLGALRSSVSQLQDLPSSIRQLLEEQASLTLSQSAQITTVDLTEGTATFALSAQPKEYRQDYSALFYALDGQGERTEIPASYDGTRITAELTVPLSQSAEIYLTLRAPDGTETSQLVDWFPALYSSTTCPPLSLDSGLIFQDCIAGTPCTLRNRGSITCTVPNQPELADVMTQEVHAAAVRAELWQDGKKLADCLPMPVAEDLPLPEGGATAYSFQLPEIEVTMEADSWIGVVFIATDNLGRTSTNGEFFTIQDDMLIFTDDTDPIWEAIRTAQDSE
;
A
#
# COMPACT_ATOMS: atom_id res chain seq x y z
N MET A 1 23.43 24.26 18.93
CA MET A 1 23.06 23.36 20.04
C MET A 1 21.82 22.60 19.61
N THR A 2 21.69 21.32 19.93
CA THR A 2 20.44 20.58 19.65
C THR A 2 19.36 20.95 20.66
N ILE A 3 18.08 20.72 20.33
CA ILE A 3 16.97 20.99 21.24
C ILE A 3 17.12 20.22 22.56
N GLY A 4 17.55 18.96 22.52
CA GLY A 4 17.79 18.16 23.73
C GLY A 4 18.89 18.74 24.61
N GLN A 5 19.97 19.23 24.00
CA GLN A 5 21.05 19.92 24.71
C GLN A 5 20.57 21.24 25.35
N THR A 6 19.72 22.01 24.65
CA THR A 6 19.14 23.26 25.15
C THR A 6 18.19 22.99 26.33
N ILE A 7 17.30 22.00 26.22
CA ILE A 7 16.41 21.59 27.32
C ILE A 7 17.21 21.16 28.55
N ALA A 8 18.26 20.34 28.37
CA ALA A 8 19.12 19.90 29.46
C ALA A 8 19.87 21.06 30.13
N ALA A 9 20.33 22.04 29.33
CA ALA A 9 21.04 23.23 29.83
C ALA A 9 20.11 24.15 30.63
N GLU A 10 18.93 24.49 30.10
CA GLU A 10 17.97 25.36 30.78
C GLU A 10 17.35 24.70 32.02
N ARG A 11 17.08 23.40 31.98
CA ARG A 11 16.66 22.66 33.18
C ARG A 11 17.68 22.76 34.31
N ARG A 12 18.97 22.58 33.99
CA ARG A 12 20.06 22.69 34.97
C ARG A 12 20.21 24.11 35.51
N LYS A 13 20.04 25.14 34.66
CA LYS A 13 20.04 26.55 35.11
C LYS A 13 18.92 26.85 36.10
N LEU A 14 17.75 26.23 35.92
CA LEU A 14 16.62 26.34 36.84
C LEU A 14 16.74 25.41 38.07
N GLY A 15 17.81 24.61 38.19
CA GLY A 15 18.05 23.71 39.32
C GLY A 15 17.06 22.52 39.41
N LEU A 16 16.36 22.20 38.34
CA LEU A 16 15.32 21.16 38.34
C LEU A 16 15.91 19.78 38.05
N SER A 17 15.39 18.74 38.70
CA SER A 17 15.64 17.34 38.28
C SER A 17 14.79 16.98 37.05
N GLN A 18 15.15 15.92 36.31
CA GLN A 18 14.35 15.45 35.17
C GLN A 18 12.94 15.01 35.58
N GLU A 19 12.79 14.52 36.81
CA GLU A 19 11.50 14.11 37.38
C GLU A 19 10.62 15.34 37.68
N GLN A 20 11.21 16.38 38.29
CA GLN A 20 10.51 17.64 38.56
C GLN A 20 10.13 18.40 37.28
N LEU A 21 10.97 18.32 36.24
CA LEU A 21 10.60 18.87 34.93
C LEU A 21 9.46 18.05 34.31
N GLY A 22 9.51 16.72 34.42
CA GLY A 22 8.44 15.83 33.96
C GLY A 22 7.10 16.18 34.61
N GLU A 23 7.05 16.31 35.93
CA GLU A 23 5.86 16.71 36.68
C GLU A 23 5.30 18.06 36.21
N LYS A 24 6.15 19.08 36.05
CA LYS A 24 5.76 20.41 35.55
C LYS A 24 5.21 20.37 34.12
N MET A 25 5.67 19.42 33.32
CA MET A 25 5.28 19.26 31.92
C MET A 25 4.15 18.23 31.74
N GLY A 26 3.69 17.58 32.81
CA GLY A 26 2.68 16.52 32.77
C GLY A 26 3.14 15.29 31.99
N VAL A 27 4.44 14.96 32.04
CA VAL A 27 5.04 13.81 31.34
C VAL A 27 5.98 13.04 32.27
N THR A 28 6.31 11.80 31.90
CA THR A 28 7.21 10.98 32.72
C THR A 28 8.66 11.47 32.65
N ARG A 29 9.47 11.16 33.68
CA ARG A 29 10.93 11.38 33.67
C ARG A 29 11.59 10.75 32.44
N GLN A 30 11.10 9.60 31.97
CA GLN A 30 11.62 8.90 30.80
C GLN A 30 11.41 9.73 29.52
N SER A 31 10.27 10.41 29.38
CA SER A 31 10.00 11.33 28.27
C SER A 31 11.01 12.47 28.25
N ILE A 32 11.29 13.09 29.41
CA ILE A 32 12.30 14.15 29.52
C ILE A 32 13.70 13.63 29.15
N SER A 33 14.07 12.43 29.59
CA SER A 33 15.38 11.84 29.26
C SER A 33 15.54 11.59 27.76
N LYS A 34 14.47 11.18 27.06
CA LYS A 34 14.48 10.98 25.60
C LYS A 34 14.60 12.31 24.85
N TRP A 35 13.97 13.37 25.36
CA TRP A 35 14.11 14.72 24.81
C TRP A 35 15.54 15.23 24.99
N GLU A 36 16.12 15.11 26.19
CA GLU A 36 17.50 15.56 26.46
C GLU A 36 18.57 14.79 25.69
N SER A 37 18.28 13.55 25.26
CA SER A 37 19.19 12.72 24.46
C SER A 37 18.92 12.77 22.95
N ASP A 38 18.07 13.70 22.49
CA ASP A 38 17.63 13.82 21.09
C ASP A 38 17.02 12.53 20.50
N ALA A 39 16.56 11.61 21.35
CA ALA A 39 15.98 10.32 20.95
C ALA A 39 14.49 10.43 20.62
N ALA A 40 13.83 11.51 21.05
CA ALA A 40 12.47 11.87 20.69
C ALA A 40 12.30 13.38 20.77
N LEU A 41 11.46 13.96 19.92
CA LEU A 41 11.12 15.38 19.97
C LEU A 41 9.90 15.60 20.89
N PRO A 42 9.86 16.71 21.66
CA PRO A 42 8.66 17.09 22.38
C PRO A 42 7.52 17.46 21.41
N GLU A 43 6.30 17.07 21.73
CA GLU A 43 5.10 17.48 20.99
C GLU A 43 4.90 19.01 21.05
N LEU A 44 4.16 19.57 20.08
CA LEU A 44 3.97 21.01 19.93
C LEU A 44 3.49 21.69 21.23
N GLU A 45 2.53 21.09 21.92
CA GLU A 45 2.02 21.61 23.20
C GLU A 45 3.11 21.67 24.28
N LYS A 46 3.99 20.67 24.31
CA LYS A 46 5.12 20.59 25.24
C LYS A 46 6.23 21.57 24.86
N LEU A 47 6.46 21.81 23.57
CA LEU A 47 7.38 22.86 23.10
C LEU A 47 6.93 24.25 23.54
N ILE A 48 5.63 24.57 23.41
CA ILE A 48 5.06 25.83 23.86
C ILE A 48 5.19 25.97 25.39
N ALA A 49 4.92 24.91 26.13
CA ALA A 49 5.06 24.92 27.58
C ALA A 49 6.53 25.05 28.03
N LEU A 50 7.48 24.41 27.35
CA LEU A 50 8.93 24.58 27.61
C LEU A 50 9.40 26.00 27.29
N SER A 51 8.94 26.58 26.17
CA SER A 51 9.20 27.98 25.81
C SER A 51 8.76 28.94 26.92
N ARG A 52 7.57 28.73 27.48
CA ARG A 52 7.06 29.54 28.60
C ARG A 52 7.85 29.32 29.90
N LEU A 53 8.23 28.08 30.19
CA LEU A 53 8.99 27.71 31.39
C LEU A 53 10.41 28.29 31.36
N PHE A 54 11.09 28.22 30.22
CA PHE A 54 12.46 28.73 30.02
C PHE A 54 12.50 30.21 29.60
N ARG A 55 11.33 30.83 29.37
CA ARG A 55 11.18 32.22 28.90
C ARG A 55 11.99 32.50 27.63
N MET A 56 11.97 31.56 26.69
CA MET A 56 12.67 31.68 25.41
C MET A 56 11.72 31.42 24.23
N PRO A 57 11.94 32.06 23.07
CA PRO A 57 11.18 31.77 21.86
C PRO A 57 11.34 30.30 21.44
N VAL A 58 10.30 29.72 20.85
CA VAL A 58 10.33 28.34 20.35
C VAL A 58 11.39 28.17 19.25
N GLY A 59 11.62 29.19 18.42
CA GLY A 59 12.69 29.22 17.42
C GLY A 59 14.08 29.08 18.02
N GLN A 60 14.34 29.74 19.15
CA GLN A 60 15.58 29.60 19.91
C GLN A 60 15.72 28.23 20.59
N LEU A 61 14.61 27.63 21.06
CA LEU A 61 14.59 26.28 21.65
C LEU A 61 14.93 25.21 20.60
N LEU A 62 14.49 25.41 19.36
CA LEU A 62 14.77 24.54 18.20
C LEU A 62 16.13 24.82 17.55
N GLY A 63 16.84 25.87 17.98
CA GLY A 63 18.15 26.25 17.42
C GLY A 63 18.07 26.91 16.04
N ILE A 64 16.91 27.46 15.68
CA ILE A 64 16.63 28.09 14.37
C ILE A 64 16.91 29.61 14.41
N GLU A 65 16.97 30.22 15.60
CA GLU A 65 17.23 31.66 15.78
C GLU A 65 18.48 31.91 16.64
N GLU A 66 19.37 32.76 16.14
CA GLU A 66 20.53 33.30 16.87
C GLU A 66 20.11 34.57 17.65
N PRO A 67 20.62 34.83 18.88
CA PRO A 67 20.10 35.89 19.72
C PRO A 67 20.29 37.28 19.09
N ALA A 68 19.21 38.07 19.03
CA ALA A 68 19.27 39.48 18.69
C ALA A 68 20.10 40.24 19.74
N ALA A 69 21.26 40.76 19.33
CA ALA A 69 22.03 41.71 20.13
C ALA A 69 21.34 43.09 20.13
N PRO A 70 21.33 43.82 21.25
CA PRO A 70 20.74 45.14 21.33
C PRO A 70 21.60 46.18 20.61
N GLU A 71 20.92 47.27 20.28
CA GLU A 71 21.23 48.32 19.31
C GLU A 71 22.52 49.10 19.61
N THR A 72 23.13 49.56 18.51
CA THR A 72 24.32 50.43 18.48
C THR A 72 23.93 51.88 18.76
N GLU A 73 24.58 52.50 19.75
CA GLU A 73 24.69 53.96 19.83
C GLU A 73 26.11 54.41 19.44
N SER A 74 26.15 55.49 18.68
CA SER A 74 27.23 56.04 17.87
C SER A 74 28.13 57.07 18.58
N ALA A 75 29.39 57.13 18.13
CA ALA A 75 30.28 58.31 17.92
C ALA A 75 31.66 58.24 18.62
N PRO A 76 32.69 58.98 18.12
CA PRO A 76 33.36 58.89 16.82
C PRO A 76 34.81 58.37 16.95
N ALA A 77 35.41 57.95 15.83
CA ALA A 77 36.76 57.38 15.77
C ALA A 77 37.89 58.44 15.90
N PRO A 78 38.99 58.14 16.64
CA PRO A 78 40.23 58.91 16.57
C PRO A 78 41.11 58.48 15.36
N GLU A 79 42.04 59.35 14.95
CA GLU A 79 42.81 59.26 13.71
C GLU A 79 43.65 57.97 13.54
N PRO A 80 43.81 57.47 12.30
CA PRO A 80 44.34 56.13 11.99
C PRO A 80 45.81 55.88 12.38
N ALA A 81 46.58 56.92 12.70
CA ALA A 81 48.01 56.79 13.00
C ALA A 81 48.29 56.29 14.43
N GLU A 82 47.47 56.66 15.42
CA GLU A 82 47.68 56.23 16.82
C GLU A 82 47.19 54.79 17.06
N VAL A 83 46.15 54.37 16.35
CA VAL A 83 45.62 53.00 16.41
C VAL A 83 46.63 51.98 15.86
N GLN A 84 47.37 52.34 14.80
CA GLN A 84 48.39 51.46 14.22
C GLN A 84 49.59 51.26 15.16
N GLN A 85 50.06 52.33 15.81
CA GLN A 85 51.18 52.25 16.74
C GLN A 85 50.82 51.49 18.03
N LEU A 86 49.57 51.61 18.49
CA LEU A 86 49.07 50.86 19.63
C LEU A 86 48.85 49.38 19.29
N ALA A 87 48.35 49.08 18.08
CA ALA A 87 48.18 47.73 17.57
C ALA A 87 49.51 46.99 17.43
N GLU A 88 50.57 47.64 16.93
CA GLU A 88 51.91 47.05 16.85
C GLU A 88 52.51 46.77 18.24
N ARG A 89 52.28 47.66 19.20
CA ARG A 89 52.76 47.50 20.58
C ARG A 89 52.07 46.33 21.29
N ILE A 90 50.75 46.20 21.13
CA ILE A 90 49.95 45.09 21.68
C ILE A 90 50.26 43.77 20.96
N ALA A 91 50.44 43.78 19.64
CA ALA A 91 50.82 42.59 18.87
C ALA A 91 52.22 42.07 19.24
N GLY A 92 53.16 42.98 19.50
CA GLY A 92 54.51 42.63 19.98
C GLY A 92 54.53 41.99 21.36
N GLU A 93 53.64 42.41 22.26
CA GLU A 93 53.48 41.81 23.59
C GLU A 93 52.75 40.45 23.54
N TYR A 94 51.75 40.29 22.66
CA TYR A 94 51.03 39.04 22.46
C TYR A 94 51.89 37.92 21.86
N LEU A 95 52.81 38.24 20.94
CA LEU A 95 53.71 37.24 20.34
C LEU A 95 54.75 36.69 21.33
N ARG A 96 55.13 37.46 22.35
CA ARG A 96 56.11 37.04 23.37
C ARG A 96 55.55 36.11 24.43
N GLN A 97 54.23 36.05 24.60
CA GLN A 97 53.58 35.21 25.62
C GLN A 97 53.03 33.87 25.09
N GLN A 98 53.26 33.51 23.82
CA GLN A 98 52.79 32.20 23.33
C GLN A 98 53.63 31.04 23.91
N PRO A 99 53.03 30.08 24.64
CA PRO A 99 53.73 28.88 25.05
C PRO A 99 54.04 28.00 23.84
N LYS A 100 55.31 27.58 23.69
CA LYS A 100 55.75 26.68 22.61
C LYS A 100 54.91 25.39 22.60
N PRO A 101 54.34 24.99 21.45
CA PRO A 101 53.55 23.76 21.39
C PRO A 101 54.44 22.53 21.59
N ARG A 102 54.07 21.71 22.56
CA ARG A 102 54.72 20.43 22.87
C ARG A 102 54.50 19.47 21.69
N ARG A 103 55.57 19.16 20.95
CA ARG A 103 55.52 18.25 19.78
C ARG A 103 55.33 16.82 20.27
N TRP A 104 54.18 16.22 19.99
CA TRP A 104 53.94 14.79 20.23
C TRP A 104 54.69 13.97 19.17
N PRO A 105 55.26 12.80 19.53
CA PRO A 105 55.95 11.96 18.55
C PRO A 105 54.97 11.47 17.47
N ARG A 106 55.40 11.49 16.20
CA ARG A 106 54.58 11.22 15.00
C ARG A 106 53.77 9.91 15.03
N TRP A 107 54.19 8.95 15.85
CA TRP A 107 53.49 7.68 16.07
C TRP A 107 52.15 7.84 16.80
N VAL A 108 52.00 8.85 17.67
CA VAL A 108 50.71 9.09 18.36
C VAL A 108 49.68 9.69 17.40
N SER A 109 50.08 10.62 16.53
CA SER A 109 49.21 11.13 15.47
C SER A 109 48.81 10.03 14.47
N LEU A 110 49.72 9.10 14.15
CA LEU A 110 49.41 7.97 13.26
C LEU A 110 48.45 6.97 13.92
N ALA A 111 48.62 6.67 15.20
CA ALA A 111 47.70 5.83 15.97
C ALA A 111 46.30 6.45 16.10
N LEU A 112 46.23 7.79 16.23
CA LEU A 112 44.96 8.51 16.30
C LEU A 112 44.24 8.52 14.94
N ILE A 113 44.96 8.64 13.82
CA ILE A 113 44.40 8.52 12.47
C ILE A 113 43.94 7.08 12.18
N ILE A 114 44.72 6.07 12.56
CA ILE A 114 44.34 4.66 12.39
C ILE A 114 43.12 4.32 13.28
N GLY A 115 43.08 4.84 14.52
CA GLY A 115 41.92 4.70 15.41
C GLY A 115 40.68 5.41 14.87
N LEU A 116 40.84 6.60 14.27
CA LEU A 116 39.74 7.33 13.63
C LEU A 116 39.26 6.64 12.34
N GLY A 117 40.18 6.05 11.57
CA GLY A 117 39.87 5.24 10.39
C GLY A 117 39.18 3.92 10.74
N LEU A 118 39.63 3.22 11.78
CA LEU A 118 38.94 2.03 12.30
C LEU A 118 37.59 2.38 12.92
N GLY A 119 37.48 3.53 13.59
CA GLY A 119 36.22 4.07 14.09
C GLY A 119 35.24 4.39 12.96
N LEU A 120 35.70 5.06 11.90
CA LEU A 120 34.92 5.35 10.70
C LEU A 120 34.55 4.08 9.92
N TRP A 121 35.42 3.07 9.90
CA TRP A 121 35.14 1.77 9.30
C TRP A 121 34.11 0.99 10.13
N GLN A 122 34.19 1.05 11.47
CA GLN A 122 33.24 0.43 12.38
C GLN A 122 31.88 1.14 12.40
N THR A 123 31.83 2.45 12.17
CA THR A 123 30.57 3.18 11.95
C THR A 123 30.02 2.98 10.54
N SER A 124 30.88 2.84 9.52
CA SER A 124 30.48 2.51 8.15
C SER A 124 29.86 1.11 8.05
N GLN A 125 30.42 0.11 8.75
CA GLN A 125 29.78 -1.21 8.86
C GLN A 125 28.46 -1.19 9.66
N ARG A 126 28.26 -0.20 10.54
CA ARG A 126 26.96 0.03 11.18
C ARG A 126 25.96 0.77 10.27
N LEU A 127 26.45 1.54 9.31
CA LEU A 127 25.63 2.19 8.29
C LEU A 127 25.14 1.19 7.22
N SER A 128 25.95 0.21 6.84
CA SER A 128 25.52 -0.89 5.95
C SER A 128 24.55 -1.88 6.62
N ASN A 129 24.50 -1.88 7.95
CA ASN A 129 23.48 -2.61 8.72
C ASN A 129 22.21 -1.79 8.94
N LEU A 130 22.21 -0.47 8.65
CA LEU A 130 21.00 0.35 8.68
C LEU A 130 20.15 0.19 7.41
N GLU A 131 20.75 -0.14 6.26
CA GLU A 131 19.99 -0.55 5.07
C GLU A 131 19.27 -1.90 5.26
N GLN A 132 19.93 -2.88 5.91
CA GLN A 132 19.28 -4.16 6.26
C GLN A 132 18.21 -3.98 7.37
N ASN A 133 18.39 -3.03 8.29
CA ASN A 133 17.37 -2.68 9.29
C ASN A 133 16.24 -1.81 8.73
N TYR A 134 16.43 -1.09 7.62
CA TYR A 134 15.35 -0.41 6.92
C TYR A 134 14.41 -1.44 6.27
N TRP A 135 14.98 -2.48 5.65
CA TRP A 135 14.22 -3.63 5.14
C TRP A 135 13.47 -4.38 6.25
N SER A 136 14.07 -4.54 7.45
CA SER A 136 13.40 -5.17 8.60
C SER A 136 12.38 -4.25 9.31
N LEU A 137 12.55 -2.93 9.25
CA LEU A 137 11.58 -1.94 9.73
C LEU A 137 10.37 -1.84 8.79
N GLN A 138 10.58 -1.96 7.48
CA GLN A 138 9.50 -1.97 6.49
C GLN A 138 8.73 -3.28 6.52
N SER A 139 9.41 -4.42 6.76
CA SER A 139 8.72 -5.68 7.06
C SER A 139 8.05 -5.67 8.44
N SER A 140 8.55 -4.89 9.40
CA SER A 140 7.89 -4.68 10.70
C SER A 140 6.71 -3.70 10.61
N LEU A 141 6.70 -2.74 9.68
CA LEU A 141 5.53 -1.89 9.37
C LEU A 141 4.49 -2.66 8.54
N GLY A 142 4.92 -3.58 7.66
CA GLY A 142 4.05 -4.57 7.02
C GLY A 142 3.49 -5.59 8.01
N ALA A 143 4.30 -6.07 8.96
CA ALA A 143 3.89 -7.00 10.01
C ALA A 143 3.11 -6.32 11.15
N LEU A 144 3.27 -5.01 11.37
CA LEU A 144 2.39 -4.22 12.25
C LEU A 144 1.09 -3.85 11.54
N ARG A 145 1.06 -3.69 10.21
CA ARG A 145 -0.20 -3.61 9.44
C ARG A 145 -0.94 -4.95 9.44
N SER A 146 -0.24 -6.08 9.43
CA SER A 146 -0.83 -7.41 9.62
C SER A 146 -1.10 -7.80 11.09
N SER A 147 -0.46 -7.14 12.07
CA SER A 147 -0.83 -7.27 13.49
C SER A 147 -1.93 -6.29 13.89
N VAL A 148 -2.13 -5.21 13.12
CA VAL A 148 -3.33 -4.36 13.17
C VAL A 148 -4.48 -5.00 12.39
N SER A 149 -4.23 -5.87 11.40
CA SER A 149 -5.29 -6.71 10.81
C SER A 149 -5.76 -7.81 11.78
N GLN A 150 -4.93 -8.26 12.73
CA GLN A 150 -5.40 -9.12 13.83
C GLN A 150 -6.27 -8.37 14.86
N LEU A 151 -6.22 -7.03 14.93
CA LEU A 151 -7.21 -6.23 15.66
C LEU A 151 -8.44 -5.87 14.80
N GLN A 152 -8.40 -6.13 13.49
CA GLN A 152 -9.58 -6.17 12.61
C GLN A 152 -10.29 -7.53 12.60
N ASP A 153 -9.81 -8.51 13.37
CA ASP A 153 -10.46 -9.82 13.58
C ASP A 153 -11.22 -9.96 14.91
N LEU A 154 -11.18 -8.95 15.80
CA LEU A 154 -12.14 -8.86 16.90
C LEU A 154 -13.61 -8.61 16.45
N PRO A 155 -13.91 -8.01 15.28
CA PRO A 155 -15.25 -8.03 14.68
C PRO A 155 -15.62 -9.40 14.09
N SER A 156 -14.69 -10.16 13.51
CA SER A 156 -14.99 -11.45 12.85
C SER A 156 -15.22 -12.56 13.86
N SER A 157 -14.50 -12.61 14.99
CA SER A 157 -14.74 -13.61 16.04
C SER A 157 -16.05 -13.38 16.80
N ILE A 158 -16.42 -12.12 17.07
CA ILE A 158 -17.70 -11.77 17.70
C ILE A 158 -18.84 -11.90 16.67
N ARG A 159 -18.64 -11.52 15.40
CA ARG A 159 -19.60 -11.83 14.32
C ARG A 159 -19.77 -13.32 14.15
N GLN A 160 -18.71 -14.11 14.12
CA GLN A 160 -18.77 -15.56 13.98
C GLN A 160 -19.50 -16.20 15.16
N LEU A 161 -19.28 -15.73 16.40
CA LEU A 161 -20.07 -16.17 17.56
C LEU A 161 -21.53 -15.67 17.52
N LEU A 162 -21.79 -14.46 17.05
CA LEU A 162 -23.14 -13.91 16.87
C LEU A 162 -23.87 -14.55 15.68
N GLU A 163 -23.18 -14.92 14.61
CA GLU A 163 -23.63 -15.62 13.41
C GLU A 163 -23.83 -17.10 13.74
N GLU A 164 -22.97 -17.72 14.56
CA GLU A 164 -23.21 -19.05 15.11
C GLU A 164 -24.46 -19.06 15.99
N GLN A 165 -24.75 -17.99 16.74
CA GLN A 165 -25.96 -17.86 17.54
C GLN A 165 -27.20 -17.44 16.73
N ALA A 166 -27.03 -16.65 15.67
CA ALA A 166 -28.11 -16.13 14.82
C ALA A 166 -28.40 -17.00 13.58
N SER A 167 -27.54 -17.95 13.25
CA SER A 167 -27.74 -18.88 12.13
C SER A 167 -28.97 -19.74 12.41
N LEU A 168 -29.92 -19.71 11.48
CA LEU A 168 -31.10 -20.56 11.39
C LEU A 168 -30.73 -22.02 11.11
N THR A 169 -29.50 -22.29 10.64
CA THR A 169 -29.07 -23.60 10.14
C THR A 169 -27.85 -24.17 10.90
N LEU A 170 -27.84 -25.48 11.11
CA LEU A 170 -26.71 -26.26 11.60
C LEU A 170 -25.64 -26.44 10.52
N SER A 171 -26.06 -26.61 9.27
CA SER A 171 -25.18 -26.65 8.10
C SER A 171 -25.91 -26.09 6.90
N GLN A 172 -25.18 -25.46 6.00
CA GLN A 172 -25.70 -24.94 4.74
C GLN A 172 -24.65 -25.13 3.65
N SER A 173 -25.11 -25.33 2.42
CA SER A 173 -24.25 -25.46 1.25
C SER A 173 -25.01 -25.01 0.01
N ALA A 174 -24.34 -24.21 -0.82
CA ALA A 174 -24.73 -23.98 -2.20
C ALA A 174 -23.60 -24.50 -3.10
N GLN A 175 -23.92 -25.35 -4.06
CA GLN A 175 -22.94 -25.86 -5.02
C GLN A 175 -23.47 -25.64 -6.42
N ILE A 176 -22.62 -25.15 -7.31
CA ILE A 176 -22.95 -25.03 -8.73
C ILE A 176 -22.94 -26.46 -9.30
N THR A 177 -24.06 -26.89 -9.88
CA THR A 177 -24.18 -28.20 -10.51
C THR A 177 -23.95 -28.13 -12.00
N THR A 178 -24.51 -27.12 -12.66
CA THR A 178 -24.40 -26.92 -14.09
C THR A 178 -24.31 -25.43 -14.43
N VAL A 179 -23.53 -25.12 -15.46
CA VAL A 179 -23.49 -23.80 -16.08
C VAL A 179 -23.78 -23.95 -17.57
N ASP A 180 -24.89 -23.38 -18.01
CA ASP A 180 -25.28 -23.31 -19.42
C ASP A 180 -24.91 -21.95 -20.00
N LEU A 181 -23.90 -21.93 -20.86
CA LEU A 181 -23.40 -20.70 -21.47
C LEU A 181 -24.23 -20.26 -22.68
N THR A 182 -24.96 -21.19 -23.30
CA THR A 182 -25.85 -20.88 -24.42
C THR A 182 -27.13 -20.20 -23.96
N GLU A 183 -27.69 -20.68 -22.85
CA GLU A 183 -28.85 -20.06 -22.21
C GLU A 183 -28.46 -18.92 -21.29
N GLY A 184 -27.18 -18.84 -20.90
CA GLY A 184 -26.67 -17.83 -19.97
C GLY A 184 -27.22 -18.02 -18.57
N THR A 185 -27.24 -19.26 -18.07
CA THR A 185 -27.80 -19.63 -16.77
C THR A 185 -26.82 -20.49 -15.97
N ALA A 186 -26.94 -20.41 -14.64
CA ALA A 186 -26.24 -21.28 -13.71
C ALA A 186 -27.24 -21.94 -12.77
N THR A 187 -27.07 -23.24 -12.52
CA THR A 187 -27.93 -24.02 -11.64
C THR A 187 -27.18 -24.39 -10.38
N PHE A 188 -27.84 -24.20 -9.25
CA PHE A 188 -27.32 -24.42 -7.92
C PHE A 188 -28.09 -25.53 -7.22
N ALA A 189 -27.37 -26.51 -6.69
CA ALA A 189 -27.89 -27.44 -5.69
C ALA A 189 -27.77 -26.80 -4.31
N LEU A 190 -28.92 -26.54 -3.70
CA LEU A 190 -29.03 -25.87 -2.40
C LEU A 190 -29.45 -26.89 -1.35
N SER A 191 -28.74 -26.89 -0.22
CA SER A 191 -29.05 -27.72 0.93
C SER A 191 -28.80 -26.96 2.22
N ALA A 192 -29.79 -26.93 3.09
CA ALA A 192 -29.69 -26.33 4.41
C ALA A 192 -30.32 -27.22 5.47
N GLN A 193 -29.61 -27.45 6.57
CA GLN A 193 -30.12 -28.16 7.73
C GLN A 193 -30.54 -27.14 8.80
N PRO A 194 -31.83 -26.91 9.03
CA PRO A 194 -32.29 -25.97 10.05
C PRO A 194 -31.98 -26.45 11.48
N LYS A 195 -31.72 -25.52 12.41
CA LYS A 195 -31.59 -25.82 13.86
C LYS A 195 -32.92 -26.16 14.49
N GLU A 196 -33.95 -25.42 14.10
CA GLU A 196 -35.34 -25.64 14.47
C GLU A 196 -36.18 -25.47 13.21
N TYR A 197 -36.90 -26.51 12.82
CA TYR A 197 -37.86 -26.45 11.72
C TYR A 197 -39.21 -26.90 12.22
N ARG A 198 -40.18 -26.01 12.17
CA ARG A 198 -41.56 -26.36 12.46
C ARG A 198 -42.27 -26.65 11.15
N GLN A 199 -43.10 -27.70 11.13
CA GLN A 199 -43.77 -28.18 9.92
C GLN A 199 -44.76 -27.17 9.30
N ASP A 200 -45.13 -26.13 10.05
CA ASP A 200 -45.99 -25.03 9.60
C ASP A 200 -45.22 -23.91 8.87
N TYR A 201 -43.89 -23.94 8.86
CA TYR A 201 -43.09 -22.95 8.13
C TYR A 201 -42.95 -23.39 6.67
N SER A 202 -43.02 -22.41 5.77
CA SER A 202 -42.66 -22.60 4.36
C SER A 202 -41.22 -22.15 4.14
N ALA A 203 -40.40 -23.01 3.55
CA ALA A 203 -39.04 -22.70 3.18
C ALA A 203 -38.96 -22.33 1.69
N LEU A 204 -38.20 -21.29 1.38
CA LEU A 204 -37.91 -20.87 0.03
C LEU A 204 -36.44 -20.48 -0.06
N PHE A 205 -35.82 -20.77 -1.20
CA PHE A 205 -34.54 -20.18 -1.54
C PHE A 205 -34.77 -19.07 -2.55
N TYR A 206 -33.97 -18.01 -2.46
CA TYR A 206 -33.89 -17.03 -3.52
C TYR A 206 -32.46 -16.62 -3.76
N ALA A 207 -32.18 -16.22 -5.00
CA ALA A 207 -30.92 -15.58 -5.36
C ALA A 207 -31.17 -14.11 -5.71
N LEU A 208 -30.23 -13.26 -5.33
CA LEU A 208 -30.09 -11.90 -5.86
C LEU A 208 -28.93 -11.89 -6.84
N ASP A 209 -29.17 -11.33 -8.03
CA ASP A 209 -28.08 -11.05 -8.96
C ASP A 209 -27.34 -9.75 -8.60
N GLY A 210 -26.27 -9.43 -9.33
CA GLY A 210 -25.52 -8.18 -9.14
C GLY A 210 -26.30 -6.89 -9.40
N GLN A 211 -27.52 -6.96 -9.95
CA GLN A 211 -28.44 -5.84 -10.11
C GLN A 211 -29.54 -5.79 -9.03
N GLY A 212 -29.57 -6.79 -8.15
CA GLY A 212 -30.60 -6.96 -7.11
C GLY A 212 -31.90 -7.59 -7.61
N GLU A 213 -31.93 -8.17 -8.82
CA GLU A 213 -33.07 -8.94 -9.31
C GLU A 213 -33.19 -10.26 -8.54
N ARG A 214 -34.41 -10.55 -8.07
CA ARG A 214 -34.70 -11.68 -7.20
C ARG A 214 -35.31 -12.84 -7.98
N THR A 215 -34.65 -13.99 -7.96
CA THR A 215 -35.18 -15.26 -8.47
C THR A 215 -35.44 -16.20 -7.29
N GLU A 216 -36.68 -16.67 -7.10
CA GLU A 216 -37.05 -17.51 -5.96
C GLU A 216 -37.63 -18.86 -6.37
N ILE A 217 -37.37 -19.89 -5.55
CA ILE A 217 -37.87 -21.25 -5.72
C ILE A 217 -38.38 -21.80 -4.38
N PRO A 218 -39.54 -22.50 -4.36
CA PRO A 218 -39.97 -23.20 -3.16
C PRO A 218 -38.98 -24.32 -2.83
N ALA A 219 -38.64 -24.48 -1.56
CA ALA A 219 -37.75 -25.54 -1.11
C ALA A 219 -38.54 -26.75 -0.59
N SER A 220 -38.03 -27.94 -0.83
CA SER A 220 -38.58 -29.19 -0.29
C SER A 220 -37.93 -29.52 1.04
N TYR A 221 -38.71 -29.98 2.02
CA TYR A 221 -38.21 -30.44 3.31
C TYR A 221 -38.43 -31.94 3.46
N ASP A 222 -37.35 -32.70 3.66
CA ASP A 222 -37.40 -34.17 3.78
C ASP A 222 -37.55 -34.69 5.23
N GLY A 223 -37.67 -33.78 6.20
CA GLY A 223 -37.69 -34.10 7.63
C GLY A 223 -36.36 -33.83 8.35
N THR A 224 -35.28 -33.62 7.60
CA THR A 224 -33.93 -33.34 8.12
C THR A 224 -33.26 -32.16 7.42
N ARG A 225 -33.46 -32.00 6.11
CA ARG A 225 -32.83 -30.97 5.29
C ARG A 225 -33.86 -30.32 4.39
N ILE A 226 -33.62 -29.04 4.15
CA ILE A 226 -34.31 -28.20 3.17
C ILE A 226 -33.44 -28.23 1.92
N THR A 227 -33.98 -28.69 0.80
CA THR A 227 -33.27 -28.80 -0.47
C THR A 227 -34.04 -28.13 -1.59
N ALA A 228 -33.31 -27.56 -2.54
CA ALA A 228 -33.86 -27.01 -3.77
C ALA A 228 -32.81 -27.03 -4.88
N GLU A 229 -33.29 -26.95 -6.10
CA GLU A 229 -32.47 -26.68 -7.28
C GLU A 229 -32.91 -25.33 -7.83
N LEU A 230 -31.99 -24.37 -7.86
CA LEU A 230 -32.27 -23.00 -8.26
C LEU A 230 -31.44 -22.66 -9.49
N THR A 231 -32.11 -22.35 -10.60
CA THR A 231 -31.49 -21.84 -11.81
C THR A 231 -31.62 -20.33 -11.84
N VAL A 232 -30.51 -19.64 -12.05
CA VAL A 232 -30.44 -18.18 -12.09
C VAL A 232 -29.75 -17.72 -13.38
N PRO A 233 -30.03 -16.50 -13.86
CA PRO A 233 -29.25 -15.88 -14.92
C PRO A 233 -27.77 -15.75 -14.54
N LEU A 234 -26.89 -15.95 -15.51
CA LEU A 234 -25.44 -15.82 -15.32
C LEU A 234 -25.09 -14.33 -15.22
N SER A 235 -24.84 -13.88 -13.99
CA SER A 235 -24.48 -12.50 -13.66
C SER A 235 -23.09 -12.42 -13.03
N GLN A 236 -22.56 -11.21 -12.81
CA GLN A 236 -21.25 -11.05 -12.18
C GLN A 236 -21.23 -11.60 -10.76
N SER A 237 -22.32 -11.42 -10.01
CA SER A 237 -22.43 -11.93 -8.65
C SER A 237 -23.80 -12.56 -8.38
N ALA A 238 -23.82 -13.64 -7.61
CA ALA A 238 -25.05 -14.26 -7.12
C ALA A 238 -24.98 -14.45 -5.60
N GLU A 239 -25.91 -13.83 -4.87
CA GLU A 239 -26.09 -14.03 -3.44
C GLU A 239 -27.28 -14.95 -3.20
N ILE A 240 -27.06 -16.06 -2.49
CA ILE A 240 -28.09 -17.08 -2.29
C ILE A 240 -28.57 -17.04 -0.85
N TYR A 241 -29.89 -16.95 -0.67
CA TYR A 241 -30.54 -16.85 0.62
C TYR A 241 -31.53 -18.00 0.85
N LEU A 242 -31.63 -18.41 2.11
CA LEU A 242 -32.72 -19.24 2.62
C LEU A 242 -33.67 -18.36 3.41
N THR A 243 -34.96 -18.41 3.10
CA THR A 243 -36.00 -17.77 3.90
C THR A 243 -36.95 -18.80 4.47
N LEU A 244 -37.18 -18.68 5.78
CA LEU A 244 -38.23 -19.39 6.49
C LEU A 244 -39.38 -18.42 6.72
N ARG A 245 -40.53 -18.69 6.11
CA ARG A 245 -41.75 -17.90 6.26
C ARG A 245 -42.71 -18.61 7.21
N ALA A 246 -43.04 -17.94 8.31
CA ALA A 246 -44.00 -18.38 9.30
C ALA A 246 -45.45 -18.18 8.83
N PRO A 247 -46.44 -18.89 9.40
CA PRO A 247 -47.86 -18.76 9.03
C PRO A 247 -48.45 -17.36 9.26
N ASP A 248 -47.85 -16.58 10.17
CA ASP A 248 -48.25 -15.20 10.47
C ASP A 248 -47.71 -14.17 9.48
N GLY A 249 -46.94 -14.61 8.47
CA GLY A 249 -46.31 -13.77 7.45
C GLY A 249 -44.92 -13.26 7.83
N THR A 250 -44.39 -13.62 9.01
CA THR A 250 -43.02 -13.26 9.39
C THR A 250 -42.02 -14.03 8.54
N GLU A 251 -41.09 -13.31 7.90
CA GLU A 251 -40.00 -13.88 7.11
C GLU A 251 -38.66 -13.71 7.80
N THR A 252 -37.93 -14.80 7.97
CA THR A 252 -36.54 -14.75 8.44
C THR A 252 -35.64 -15.28 7.34
N SER A 253 -34.72 -14.44 6.87
CA SER A 253 -33.80 -14.76 5.78
C SER A 253 -32.37 -14.88 6.29
N GLN A 254 -31.60 -15.80 5.72
CA GLN A 254 -30.18 -16.01 5.99
C GLN A 254 -29.42 -16.21 4.69
N LEU A 255 -28.24 -15.57 4.59
CA LEU A 255 -27.31 -15.79 3.49
C LEU A 255 -26.73 -17.21 3.60
N VAL A 256 -26.90 -18.00 2.55
CA VAL A 256 -26.40 -19.36 2.41
C VAL A 256 -24.97 -19.32 1.87
N ASP A 257 -24.78 -18.63 0.75
CA ASP A 257 -23.50 -18.48 0.08
C ASP A 257 -23.49 -17.26 -0.86
N TRP A 258 -22.30 -16.82 -1.24
CA TRP A 258 -22.10 -15.69 -2.15
C TRP A 258 -21.03 -16.00 -3.19
N PHE A 259 -21.40 -15.85 -4.46
CA PHE A 259 -20.54 -16.06 -5.62
C PHE A 259 -20.22 -14.69 -6.25
N PRO A 260 -19.06 -14.07 -5.98
CA PRO A 260 -18.75 -12.70 -6.40
C PRO A 260 -18.35 -12.56 -7.88
N ALA A 261 -18.09 -13.67 -8.56
CA ALA A 261 -17.46 -13.70 -9.89
C ALA A 261 -18.10 -14.78 -10.79
N LEU A 262 -19.41 -14.99 -10.71
CA LEU A 262 -20.08 -16.12 -11.37
C LEU A 262 -19.95 -16.06 -12.90
N TYR A 263 -20.11 -14.89 -13.52
CA TYR A 263 -19.90 -14.74 -14.96
C TYR A 263 -18.41 -14.78 -15.33
N SER A 264 -17.56 -14.03 -14.62
CA SER A 264 -16.13 -13.90 -14.95
C SER A 264 -15.35 -15.21 -14.72
N SER A 265 -15.73 -16.03 -13.75
CA SER A 265 -15.17 -17.37 -13.51
C SER A 265 -15.48 -18.39 -14.61
N THR A 266 -16.49 -18.13 -15.44
CA THR A 266 -16.83 -18.94 -16.64
C THR A 266 -16.24 -18.39 -17.92
N THR A 267 -15.69 -17.18 -17.86
CA THR A 267 -14.94 -16.54 -18.95
C THR A 267 -13.46 -16.87 -18.78
N CYS A 268 -12.64 -16.51 -19.77
CA CYS A 268 -11.18 -16.62 -19.70
C CYS A 268 -10.66 -16.10 -18.33
N PRO A 269 -10.09 -16.98 -17.48
CA PRO A 269 -9.68 -16.68 -16.09
C PRO A 269 -8.54 -15.64 -16.03
N PRO A 270 -8.19 -15.11 -14.84
CA PRO A 270 -7.39 -13.89 -14.71
C PRO A 270 -6.08 -13.97 -15.49
N LEU A 271 -5.83 -12.92 -16.26
CA LEU A 271 -4.60 -12.74 -17.01
C LEU A 271 -3.49 -12.44 -16.00
N SER A 272 -2.48 -13.31 -15.91
CA SER A 272 -1.24 -12.99 -15.20
C SER A 272 -0.35 -12.22 -16.15
N LEU A 273 0.02 -11.00 -15.75
CA LEU A 273 0.65 -10.01 -16.60
C LEU A 273 2.10 -9.78 -16.16
N ASP A 274 2.97 -9.57 -17.14
CA ASP A 274 4.30 -8.99 -16.91
C ASP A 274 4.62 -8.09 -18.11
N SER A 275 4.41 -6.79 -17.93
CA SER A 275 4.74 -5.76 -18.92
C SER A 275 6.19 -5.31 -18.86
N GLY A 276 6.93 -5.63 -17.80
CA GLY A 276 8.32 -5.20 -17.60
C GLY A 276 8.52 -3.68 -17.64
N LEU A 277 7.46 -2.88 -17.42
CA LEU A 277 7.51 -1.41 -17.46
C LEU A 277 7.93 -0.78 -16.13
N ILE A 278 7.87 -1.53 -15.03
CA ILE A 278 8.26 -1.06 -13.70
C ILE A 278 9.75 -0.63 -13.65
N PHE A 279 10.02 0.39 -12.84
CA PHE A 279 11.36 0.94 -12.58
C PHE A 279 12.09 1.47 -13.83
N GLN A 280 11.35 1.89 -14.85
CA GLN A 280 11.93 2.65 -15.95
C GLN A 280 12.07 4.12 -15.57
N ASP A 281 13.21 4.70 -15.91
CA ASP A 281 13.48 6.13 -15.74
C ASP A 281 12.50 6.92 -16.63
N CYS A 282 11.60 7.69 -16.01
CA CYS A 282 10.73 8.62 -16.72
C CYS A 282 10.50 9.86 -15.84
N ILE A 283 11.01 11.00 -16.32
CA ILE A 283 10.92 12.28 -15.62
C ILE A 283 9.67 13.01 -16.13
N ALA A 284 8.86 13.50 -15.19
CA ALA A 284 7.64 14.24 -15.53
C ALA A 284 7.93 15.42 -16.49
N GLY A 285 7.09 15.57 -17.52
CA GLY A 285 7.21 16.61 -18.54
C GLY A 285 8.38 16.43 -19.52
N THR A 286 9.15 15.34 -19.42
CA THR A 286 10.24 15.02 -20.34
C THR A 286 9.85 13.83 -21.21
N PRO A 287 10.13 13.86 -22.52
CA PRO A 287 9.89 12.69 -23.36
C PRO A 287 10.74 11.49 -22.91
N CYS A 288 10.08 10.35 -22.66
CA CYS A 288 10.71 9.10 -22.30
C CYS A 288 10.31 8.01 -23.32
N THR A 289 11.28 7.23 -23.80
CA THR A 289 11.02 6.08 -24.67
C THR A 289 10.82 4.84 -23.81
N LEU A 290 9.63 4.23 -23.87
CA LEU A 290 9.37 3.02 -23.11
C LEU A 290 10.18 1.86 -23.69
N ARG A 291 10.95 1.19 -22.83
CA ARG A 291 11.86 0.09 -23.24
C ARG A 291 11.55 -1.19 -22.49
N ASN A 292 10.90 -2.15 -23.13
CA ASN A 292 10.78 -3.49 -22.54
C ASN A 292 12.08 -4.30 -22.74
N ARG A 293 12.51 -5.06 -21.72
CA ARG A 293 13.69 -5.97 -21.73
C ARG A 293 13.46 -7.30 -22.48
N GLY A 294 12.48 -7.40 -23.37
CA GLY A 294 12.26 -8.59 -24.20
C GLY A 294 10.88 -8.63 -24.85
N SER A 295 9.83 -8.81 -24.05
CA SER A 295 8.44 -8.84 -24.48
C SER A 295 7.53 -8.59 -23.29
N ILE A 296 6.33 -8.07 -23.55
CA ILE A 296 5.25 -8.05 -22.58
C ILE A 296 4.55 -9.41 -22.64
N THR A 297 4.30 -10.05 -21.51
CA THR A 297 3.71 -11.39 -21.47
C THR A 297 2.39 -11.42 -20.74
N CYS A 298 1.52 -12.31 -21.19
CA CYS A 298 0.26 -12.59 -20.55
C CYS A 298 0.04 -14.11 -20.54
N THR A 299 -0.34 -14.64 -19.39
CA THR A 299 -0.67 -16.05 -19.25
C THR A 299 -2.16 -16.22 -19.04
N VAL A 300 -2.76 -17.10 -19.85
CA VAL A 300 -4.17 -17.46 -19.80
C VAL A 300 -4.30 -18.90 -19.33
N PRO A 301 -4.97 -19.19 -18.21
CA PRO A 301 -5.21 -20.56 -17.78
C PRO A 301 -5.98 -21.35 -18.84
N ASN A 302 -5.63 -22.63 -19.03
CA ASN A 302 -6.22 -23.46 -20.08
C ASN A 302 -7.69 -23.81 -19.83
N GLN A 303 -8.13 -23.75 -18.57
CA GLN A 303 -9.49 -24.05 -18.17
C GLN A 303 -10.01 -22.99 -17.16
N PRO A 304 -11.27 -22.55 -17.30
CA PRO A 304 -11.94 -21.72 -16.29
C PRO A 304 -12.15 -22.48 -14.98
N GLU A 305 -12.36 -21.75 -13.88
CA GLU A 305 -12.52 -22.32 -12.53
C GLU A 305 -13.72 -23.28 -12.44
N LEU A 306 -14.76 -23.03 -13.23
CA LEU A 306 -15.99 -23.84 -13.27
C LEU A 306 -16.02 -24.86 -14.42
N ALA A 307 -14.88 -25.20 -15.03
CA ALA A 307 -14.82 -26.07 -16.20
C ALA A 307 -15.56 -27.41 -16.01
N ASP A 308 -15.47 -28.02 -14.83
CA ASP A 308 -16.07 -29.34 -14.53
C ASP A 308 -17.62 -29.34 -14.58
N VAL A 309 -18.25 -28.18 -14.38
CA VAL A 309 -19.71 -28.02 -14.33
C VAL A 309 -20.27 -27.29 -15.54
N MET A 310 -19.41 -26.86 -16.46
CA MET A 310 -19.81 -26.17 -17.68
C MET A 310 -20.28 -27.16 -18.74
N THR A 311 -21.38 -26.81 -19.42
CA THR A 311 -21.92 -27.60 -20.54
C THR A 311 -21.07 -27.52 -21.81
N GLN A 312 -20.14 -26.56 -21.87
CA GLN A 312 -19.33 -26.22 -23.04
C GLN A 312 -17.89 -25.91 -22.62
N GLU A 313 -16.94 -26.33 -23.45
CA GLU A 313 -15.54 -25.98 -23.27
C GLU A 313 -15.29 -24.52 -23.68
N VAL A 314 -14.63 -23.76 -22.80
CA VAL A 314 -14.24 -22.37 -23.02
C VAL A 314 -12.72 -22.27 -23.03
N HIS A 315 -12.19 -21.60 -24.05
CA HIS A 315 -10.77 -21.30 -24.17
C HIS A 315 -10.58 -19.94 -24.85
N ALA A 316 -9.44 -19.30 -24.62
CA ALA A 316 -9.08 -18.08 -25.33
C ALA A 316 -8.91 -18.36 -26.83
N ALA A 317 -9.74 -17.72 -27.65
CA ALA A 317 -9.67 -17.80 -29.11
C ALA A 317 -8.75 -16.71 -29.70
N ALA A 318 -8.71 -15.53 -29.06
CA ALA A 318 -7.82 -14.45 -29.43
C ALA A 318 -7.36 -13.67 -28.21
N VAL A 319 -6.09 -13.26 -28.18
CA VAL A 319 -5.54 -12.38 -27.15
C VAL A 319 -4.82 -11.23 -27.83
N ARG A 320 -5.08 -10.00 -27.39
CA ARG A 320 -4.38 -8.79 -27.83
C ARG A 320 -3.93 -7.97 -26.64
N ALA A 321 -2.96 -7.10 -26.87
CA ALA A 321 -2.47 -6.14 -25.88
C ALA A 321 -2.45 -4.74 -26.49
N GLU A 322 -2.81 -3.74 -25.69
CA GLU A 322 -2.95 -2.35 -26.08
C GLU A 322 -2.22 -1.45 -25.09
N LEU A 323 -1.48 -0.45 -25.57
CA LEU A 323 -0.82 0.55 -24.75
C LEU A 323 -1.75 1.76 -24.57
N TRP A 324 -1.97 2.17 -23.33
CA TRP A 324 -2.87 3.24 -22.94
C TRP A 324 -2.14 4.28 -22.08
N GLN A 325 -2.51 5.55 -22.26
CA GLN A 325 -2.09 6.65 -21.40
C GLN A 325 -3.28 7.59 -21.18
N ASP A 326 -3.57 7.94 -19.93
CA ASP A 326 -4.55 8.97 -19.56
C ASP A 326 -5.90 8.84 -20.28
N GLY A 327 -6.40 7.60 -20.43
CA GLY A 327 -7.68 7.28 -21.07
C GLY A 327 -7.66 7.26 -22.59
N LYS A 328 -6.48 7.36 -23.22
CA LYS A 328 -6.32 7.28 -24.67
C LYS A 328 -5.48 6.06 -25.08
N LYS A 329 -5.97 5.30 -26.06
CA LYS A 329 -5.21 4.25 -26.72
C LYS A 329 -4.07 4.88 -27.54
N LEU A 330 -2.83 4.52 -27.22
CA LEU A 330 -1.64 4.98 -27.92
C LEU A 330 -1.29 4.08 -29.10
N ALA A 331 -1.27 2.76 -28.90
CA ALA A 331 -0.93 1.79 -29.94
C ALA A 331 -1.32 0.34 -29.56
N ASP A 332 -1.42 -0.51 -30.57
CA ASP A 332 -1.51 -1.97 -30.40
C ASP A 332 -0.11 -2.57 -30.20
N CYS A 333 0.00 -3.51 -29.27
CA CYS A 333 1.22 -4.32 -29.07
C CYS A 333 1.17 -5.52 -30.01
N LEU A 334 2.21 -5.71 -30.82
CA LEU A 334 2.23 -6.75 -31.87
C LEU A 334 2.53 -8.13 -31.26
N PRO A 335 1.83 -9.21 -31.66
CA PRO A 335 2.11 -10.55 -31.15
C PRO A 335 3.50 -11.04 -31.55
N MET A 336 4.16 -11.75 -30.64
CA MET A 336 5.48 -12.34 -30.80
C MET A 336 5.46 -13.83 -30.44
N PRO A 337 6.40 -14.64 -30.97
CA PRO A 337 6.62 -15.99 -30.49
C PRO A 337 6.95 -15.98 -28.98
N VAL A 338 6.30 -16.85 -28.23
CA VAL A 338 6.57 -17.03 -26.80
C VAL A 338 7.94 -17.67 -26.63
N ALA A 339 8.73 -17.20 -25.65
CA ALA A 339 10.01 -17.83 -25.34
C ALA A 339 9.78 -19.25 -24.80
N GLU A 340 10.56 -20.22 -25.27
CA GLU A 340 10.40 -21.65 -24.92
C GLU A 340 10.52 -21.94 -23.40
N ASP A 341 11.19 -21.05 -22.66
CA ASP A 341 11.49 -21.22 -21.22
C ASP A 341 10.60 -20.39 -20.28
N LEU A 342 9.44 -19.89 -20.74
CA LEU A 342 8.55 -19.12 -19.86
C LEU A 342 7.98 -20.02 -18.75
N PRO A 343 8.17 -19.67 -17.46
CA PRO A 343 7.59 -20.46 -16.37
C PRO A 343 6.07 -20.33 -16.41
N LEU A 344 5.39 -21.43 -16.72
CA LEU A 344 3.93 -21.50 -16.70
C LEU A 344 3.44 -21.90 -15.31
N PRO A 345 2.32 -21.34 -14.84
CA PRO A 345 1.71 -21.72 -13.56
C PRO A 345 1.30 -23.20 -13.55
N GLU A 346 1.34 -23.80 -12.35
CA GLU A 346 0.85 -25.16 -12.12
C GLU A 346 -0.66 -25.23 -12.43
N GLY A 347 -1.08 -26.22 -13.24
CA GLY A 347 -2.47 -26.35 -13.71
C GLY A 347 -2.66 -26.15 -15.21
N GLY A 348 -1.61 -25.73 -15.93
CA GLY A 348 -1.63 -25.59 -17.38
C GLY A 348 -2.20 -24.25 -17.83
N ALA A 349 -1.40 -23.51 -18.59
CA ALA A 349 -1.79 -22.23 -19.14
C ALA A 349 -1.13 -22.01 -20.50
N THR A 350 -1.74 -21.16 -21.31
CA THR A 350 -1.21 -20.69 -22.58
C THR A 350 -0.61 -19.30 -22.37
N ALA A 351 0.70 -19.18 -22.60
CA ALA A 351 1.37 -17.89 -22.59
C ALA A 351 1.22 -17.19 -23.95
N TYR A 352 1.16 -15.88 -23.90
CA TYR A 352 1.13 -14.97 -25.04
C TYR A 352 2.20 -13.91 -24.83
N SER A 353 2.97 -13.61 -25.87
CA SER A 353 4.02 -12.58 -25.84
C SER A 353 3.70 -11.50 -26.86
N PHE A 354 3.95 -10.25 -26.48
CA PHE A 354 3.71 -9.08 -27.32
C PHE A 354 4.92 -8.14 -27.31
N GLN A 355 5.17 -7.51 -28.45
CA GLN A 355 6.14 -6.45 -28.61
C GLN A 355 5.52 -5.12 -28.16
N LEU A 356 6.14 -4.47 -27.17
CA LEU A 356 5.83 -3.08 -26.85
C LEU A 356 6.28 -2.19 -28.03
N PRO A 357 5.44 -1.27 -28.51
CA PRO A 357 5.83 -0.36 -29.57
C PRO A 357 6.85 0.67 -29.04
N GLU A 358 7.91 0.93 -29.83
CA GLU A 358 8.90 1.97 -29.52
C GLU A 358 8.29 3.36 -29.78
N ILE A 359 7.55 3.87 -28.80
CA ILE A 359 6.89 5.17 -28.85
C ILE A 359 7.53 6.09 -27.81
N GLU A 360 7.74 7.34 -28.19
CA GLU A 360 8.15 8.41 -27.30
C GLU A 360 6.90 8.97 -26.61
N VAL A 361 6.88 8.89 -25.28
CA VAL A 361 5.74 9.26 -24.45
C VAL A 361 6.16 10.39 -23.52
N THR A 362 5.28 11.38 -23.33
CA THR A 362 5.48 12.43 -22.33
C THR A 362 4.40 12.29 -21.29
N MET A 363 4.80 12.12 -20.03
CA MET A 363 3.90 11.91 -18.89
C MET A 363 4.03 13.08 -17.93
N GLU A 364 2.90 13.60 -17.44
CA GLU A 364 2.86 14.61 -16.38
C GLU A 364 2.91 13.93 -15.00
N ALA A 365 3.09 14.72 -13.93
CA ALA A 365 3.23 14.17 -12.56
C ALA A 365 2.03 13.33 -12.10
N ASP A 366 0.82 13.66 -12.56
CA ASP A 366 -0.41 12.95 -12.22
C ASP A 366 -0.87 12.00 -13.35
N SER A 367 -0.06 11.82 -14.40
CA SER A 367 -0.39 10.93 -15.51
C SER A 367 -0.20 9.46 -15.14
N TRP A 368 -0.97 8.60 -15.81
CA TRP A 368 -0.78 7.15 -15.77
C TRP A 368 -0.55 6.58 -17.17
N ILE A 369 0.20 5.49 -17.22
CA ILE A 369 0.39 4.69 -18.42
C ILE A 369 0.20 3.22 -18.09
N GLY A 370 -0.32 2.42 -19.01
CA GLY A 370 -0.49 1.01 -18.77
C GLY A 370 -0.70 0.18 -20.02
N VAL A 371 -0.56 -1.12 -19.84
CA VAL A 371 -0.82 -2.12 -20.88
C VAL A 371 -2.08 -2.86 -20.51
N VAL A 372 -3.06 -2.83 -21.41
CA VAL A 372 -4.34 -3.51 -21.27
C VAL A 372 -4.32 -4.74 -22.17
N PHE A 373 -4.55 -5.90 -21.57
CA PHE A 373 -4.72 -7.16 -22.27
C PHE A 373 -6.19 -7.50 -22.39
N ILE A 374 -6.56 -7.99 -23.57
CA ILE A 374 -7.94 -8.31 -23.91
C ILE A 374 -7.94 -9.71 -24.50
N ALA A 375 -8.54 -10.64 -23.77
CA ALA A 375 -8.77 -12.01 -24.20
C ALA A 375 -10.21 -12.14 -24.68
N THR A 376 -10.41 -12.71 -25.86
CA THR A 376 -11.71 -13.07 -26.41
C THR A 376 -11.82 -14.59 -26.43
N ASP A 377 -12.85 -15.13 -25.80
CA ASP A 377 -13.08 -16.57 -25.80
C ASP A 377 -13.72 -17.06 -27.12
N ASN A 378 -13.82 -18.37 -27.28
CA ASN A 378 -14.46 -19.03 -28.42
C ASN A 378 -15.96 -18.74 -28.57
N LEU A 379 -16.59 -18.13 -27.57
CA LEU A 379 -17.99 -17.68 -27.59
C LEU A 379 -18.12 -16.18 -27.91
N GLY A 380 -17.00 -15.47 -28.12
CA GLY A 380 -16.96 -14.05 -28.45
C GLY A 380 -17.05 -13.13 -27.23
N ARG A 381 -16.98 -13.66 -26.00
CA ARG A 381 -16.97 -12.86 -24.76
C ARG A 381 -15.57 -12.35 -24.48
N THR A 382 -15.47 -11.13 -23.96
CA THR A 382 -14.18 -10.47 -23.68
C THR A 382 -13.89 -10.41 -22.19
N SER A 383 -12.64 -10.74 -21.83
CA SER A 383 -12.05 -10.52 -20.50
C SER A 383 -10.91 -9.52 -20.64
N THR A 384 -10.85 -8.54 -19.75
CA THR A 384 -9.85 -7.47 -19.77
C THR A 384 -9.10 -7.43 -18.45
N ASN A 385 -7.78 -7.32 -18.51
CA ASN A 385 -6.94 -7.04 -17.35
C ASN A 385 -5.78 -6.14 -17.79
N GLY A 386 -5.16 -5.41 -16.87
CA GLY A 386 -4.11 -4.46 -17.22
C GLY A 386 -3.14 -4.19 -16.09
N GLU A 387 -1.94 -3.78 -16.46
CA GLU A 387 -0.93 -3.25 -15.55
C GLU A 387 -0.78 -1.76 -15.78
N PHE A 388 -0.86 -0.98 -14.70
CA PHE A 388 -0.83 0.47 -14.75
C PHE A 388 0.28 1.03 -13.87
N PHE A 389 0.87 2.12 -14.33
CA PHE A 389 2.05 2.74 -13.77
C PHE A 389 1.85 4.25 -13.66
N THR A 390 2.38 4.82 -12.59
CA THR A 390 2.45 6.27 -12.33
C THR A 390 3.89 6.67 -12.10
N ILE A 391 4.20 7.96 -12.19
CA ILE A 391 5.56 8.46 -11.91
C ILE A 391 5.73 8.66 -10.40
N GLN A 392 6.74 8.01 -9.82
CA GLN A 392 7.21 8.27 -8.46
C GLN A 392 8.73 8.28 -8.46
N ASP A 393 9.34 9.32 -7.88
CA ASP A 393 10.79 9.50 -7.82
C ASP A 393 11.48 9.33 -9.20
N ASP A 394 10.92 9.98 -10.23
CA ASP A 394 11.37 9.92 -11.63
C ASP A 394 11.40 8.49 -12.25
N MET A 395 10.60 7.58 -11.69
CA MET A 395 10.46 6.21 -12.18
C MET A 395 9.00 5.78 -12.32
N LEU A 396 8.74 4.82 -13.23
CA LEU A 396 7.44 4.16 -13.33
C LEU A 396 7.24 3.14 -12.21
N ILE A 397 6.22 3.36 -11.38
CA ILE A 397 5.85 2.48 -10.27
C ILE A 397 4.39 2.02 -10.43
N PHE A 398 4.10 0.79 -10.05
CA PHE A 398 2.74 0.25 -10.05
C PHE A 398 1.78 1.13 -9.26
N THR A 399 0.58 1.32 -9.79
CA THR A 399 -0.53 1.91 -9.05
C THR A 399 -1.55 0.84 -8.66
N ASP A 400 -1.90 0.82 -7.37
CA ASP A 400 -2.97 -0.05 -6.85
C ASP A 400 -4.36 0.59 -7.06
N ASP A 401 -4.42 1.90 -7.26
CA ASP A 401 -5.66 2.64 -7.51
C ASP A 401 -6.01 2.57 -9.00
N THR A 402 -6.73 1.49 -9.38
CA THR A 402 -7.04 1.17 -10.78
C THR A 402 -8.49 1.44 -11.17
N ASP A 403 -9.39 1.64 -10.20
CA ASP A 403 -10.80 1.95 -10.44
C ASP A 403 -11.02 3.16 -11.38
N PRO A 404 -10.39 4.34 -11.14
CA PRO A 404 -10.56 5.50 -12.01
C PRO A 404 -9.95 5.29 -13.41
N ILE A 405 -8.88 4.49 -13.49
CA ILE A 405 -8.21 4.15 -14.75
C ILE A 405 -9.14 3.29 -15.62
N TRP A 406 -9.75 2.26 -15.03
CA TRP A 406 -10.71 1.40 -15.72
C TRP A 406 -11.98 2.15 -16.14
N GLU A 407 -12.42 3.15 -15.37
CA GLU A 407 -13.53 4.03 -15.78
C GLU A 407 -13.17 4.87 -17.00
N ALA A 408 -11.96 5.43 -17.05
CA ALA A 408 -11.46 6.19 -18.19
C ALA A 408 -11.36 5.33 -19.46
N ILE A 409 -10.83 4.10 -19.35
CA ILE A 409 -10.72 3.17 -20.47
C ILE A 409 -12.10 2.78 -21.01
N ARG A 410 -13.05 2.42 -20.13
CA ARG A 410 -14.42 2.08 -20.53
C ARG A 410 -15.11 3.24 -21.25
N THR A 411 -14.97 4.45 -20.71
CA THR A 411 -15.55 5.67 -21.32
C THR A 411 -14.99 5.93 -22.71
N ALA A 412 -13.69 5.69 -22.92
CA ALA A 412 -13.06 5.84 -24.23
C ALA A 412 -13.56 4.78 -25.23
N GLN A 413 -13.71 3.53 -24.80
CA GLN A 413 -14.20 2.42 -25.63
C GLN A 413 -15.66 2.60 -26.06
N ASP A 414 -16.52 3.22 -25.22
CA ASP A 414 -17.91 3.53 -25.57
C ASP A 414 -18.05 4.71 -26.56
N SER A 415 -16.97 5.48 -26.76
CA SER A 415 -16.96 6.68 -27.62
C SER A 415 -16.40 6.45 -29.03
N GLU A 416 -15.76 5.30 -29.27
CA GLU A 416 -15.32 4.80 -30.59
C GLU A 416 -16.42 3.99 -31.28
#